data_AF-A0A956NSM2-F1
#
_entry.id   AF-A0A956NSM2-F1
#
_cell.length_a   1.000
_cell.length_b   1.000
_cell.length_c   1.000
_cell.angle_alpha   90.00
_cell.angle_beta   90.00
_cell.angle_gamma   90.00
#
_symmetry.space_group_name_H-M   'P 1'
#
loop_
_entity.id
_entity.type
_entity.pdbx_description
1 polymer ?
#
loop_
_entity_poly.entity_id
_entity_poly.type
_entity_poly.pdbx_seq_one_letter_code
_entity_poly.pdbx_strand_id
1 'polypeptide(L)'
;SPRIRGDLLQRLNKDQFDAAVSADVVQHAGELDNGARGIHTRVASALMLESLPGTTNAGLTPDQLTLAVLRPDQAGPEPVEALDHLIGVCWHTYPMDGGAGYQFRVEPNVRKQIEERRNRVSLADAEDRARTEAQHYYQGVGIKMRNWPHHASDVPDSPTFQVVLTDSEQVARSATANSDDRDPAAPIKRRFINAIVGVAPTEATWKGAVGRAQSLIAAEELEREYATGEAGKLIRDQLKKLKPELEKQFKVQTRRAFDRVVLADGSVYSIDESFQGGDDQLLRAPRGQEVLRRFLEEKELIFRSGDALEPRLLIDRYLSGAVPITGEKDVWSTEAVHERLLSAQGLSLVMDAELTRSSVLRAMRDGRLMVRLEGGDAYDKSGVVRGPAGSRRRVGGEHLTMLPIDAKTLVALPASAAGWLAEDAPPAGGGSGPAPGPGSPPPAPPPPPSGPVEVQDLGKAVALAASRHLDQLVLVARTPADARLLSTLAQPLGASQLVLSVSVSGTAKGGGTIGLSFEGLKPTHPLKPLDLGMSVANSLEDGGEFEAKLRLDFEPALADAAAKLEALAGHSTIGVRCTFAAESGGGA
;
A
#
# COMPACT_ATOMS: atom_id res chain seq x y z
N SER A 1 9.94 -54.97 26.30
CA SER A 1 11.42 -55.03 26.35
C SER A 1 11.98 -54.50 25.04
N PRO A 2 12.66 -53.33 25.04
CA PRO A 2 13.23 -52.72 23.83
C PRO A 2 14.23 -53.64 23.12
N ARG A 3 15.03 -54.38 23.88
CA ARG A 3 16.03 -55.33 23.35
C ARG A 3 15.40 -56.48 22.57
N ILE A 4 14.29 -57.05 23.07
CA ILE A 4 13.59 -58.15 22.39
C ILE A 4 12.91 -57.64 21.12
N ARG A 5 12.34 -56.41 21.16
CA ARG A 5 11.73 -55.78 19.99
C ARG A 5 12.75 -55.57 18.87
N GLY A 6 13.90 -54.97 19.19
CA GLY A 6 14.97 -54.73 18.23
C GLY A 6 15.49 -56.02 17.60
N ASP A 7 15.78 -57.05 18.41
CA ASP A 7 16.23 -58.36 17.90
C ASP A 7 15.18 -59.02 16.99
N LEU A 8 13.89 -58.91 17.32
CA LEU A 8 12.82 -59.47 16.49
C LEU A 8 12.68 -58.77 15.14
N LEU A 9 12.66 -57.42 15.12
CA LEU A 9 12.58 -56.65 13.87
C LEU A 9 13.80 -56.92 12.98
N GLN A 10 14.99 -57.00 13.58
CA GLN A 10 16.22 -57.29 12.86
C GLN A 10 16.20 -58.69 12.24
N ARG A 11 15.78 -59.71 13.00
CA ARG A 11 15.67 -61.09 12.48
C ARG A 11 14.63 -61.24 11.37
N LEU A 12 13.57 -60.44 11.43
CA LEU A 12 12.53 -60.41 10.39
C LEU A 12 12.94 -59.54 9.18
N ASN A 13 14.08 -58.86 9.24
CA ASN A 13 14.53 -57.87 8.26
C ASN A 13 13.48 -56.76 8.07
N LYS A 14 12.95 -56.25 9.19
CA LYS A 14 11.88 -55.25 9.28
C LYS A 14 12.25 -54.06 10.18
N ASP A 15 13.54 -53.73 10.27
CA ASP A 15 14.04 -52.60 11.08
C ASP A 15 13.40 -51.27 10.73
N GLN A 16 12.98 -51.10 9.47
CA GLN A 16 12.22 -49.94 8.98
C GLN A 16 10.92 -49.64 9.76
N PHE A 17 10.36 -50.64 10.45
CA PHE A 17 9.14 -50.48 11.24
C PHE A 17 9.40 -50.06 12.71
N ASP A 18 10.65 -49.98 13.18
CA ASP A 18 10.93 -49.65 14.59
C ASP A 18 10.39 -48.26 14.98
N ALA A 19 10.36 -47.31 14.04
CA ALA A 19 9.73 -46.00 14.22
C ALA A 19 8.21 -46.12 14.46
N ALA A 20 7.52 -46.91 13.64
CA ALA A 20 6.07 -47.14 13.79
C ALA A 20 5.74 -47.83 15.11
N VAL A 21 6.53 -48.84 15.52
CA VAL A 21 6.30 -49.52 16.80
C VAL A 21 6.59 -48.58 17.98
N SER A 22 7.64 -47.77 17.90
CA SER A 22 8.01 -46.86 18.98
C SER A 22 6.98 -45.73 19.16
N ALA A 23 6.57 -45.09 18.06
CA ALA A 23 5.61 -44.00 18.10
C ALA A 23 4.19 -44.49 18.40
N ASP A 24 3.66 -45.45 17.64
CA ASP A 24 2.23 -45.72 17.68
C ASP A 24 1.84 -46.83 18.66
N VAL A 25 2.64 -47.90 18.74
CA VAL A 25 2.32 -49.03 19.63
C VAL A 25 2.78 -48.77 21.06
N VAL A 26 3.95 -48.16 21.24
CA VAL A 26 4.51 -47.92 22.57
C VAL A 26 4.04 -46.58 23.15
N GLN A 27 4.12 -45.50 22.38
CA GLN A 27 3.78 -44.16 22.88
C GLN A 27 2.28 -43.89 22.75
N HIS A 28 1.72 -43.69 21.55
CA HIS A 28 0.32 -43.27 21.39
C HIS A 28 -0.69 -44.26 22.01
N ALA A 29 -0.59 -45.55 21.67
CA ALA A 29 -1.48 -46.55 22.24
C ALA A 29 -1.29 -46.72 23.75
N GLY A 30 -0.05 -46.56 24.23
CA GLY A 30 0.27 -46.59 25.66
C GLY A 30 -0.33 -45.40 26.40
N GLU A 31 -0.26 -44.20 25.85
CA GLU A 31 -0.86 -42.97 26.41
C GLU A 31 -2.38 -43.08 26.48
N LEU A 32 -3.04 -43.59 25.43
CA LEU A 32 -4.49 -43.86 25.44
C LEU A 32 -4.90 -44.90 26.50
N ASP A 33 -4.01 -45.84 26.82
CA ASP A 33 -4.18 -46.81 27.89
C ASP A 33 -3.67 -46.31 29.27
N ASN A 34 -3.36 -45.01 29.42
CA ASN A 34 -2.80 -44.40 30.64
C ASN A 34 -1.51 -45.07 31.16
N GLY A 35 -0.65 -45.52 30.24
CA GLY A 35 0.63 -46.17 30.53
C GLY A 35 0.53 -47.65 30.91
N ALA A 36 -0.68 -48.20 31.07
CA ALA A 36 -0.89 -49.63 31.24
C ALA A 36 -1.00 -50.33 29.87
N ARG A 37 -0.77 -51.65 29.84
CA ARG A 37 -1.00 -52.43 28.60
C ARG A 37 -2.49 -52.74 28.44
N GLY A 38 -3.24 -51.76 27.95
CA GLY A 38 -4.70 -51.81 27.79
C GLY A 38 -5.14 -52.34 26.43
N ILE A 39 -6.30 -51.88 25.97
CA ILE A 39 -6.92 -52.37 24.73
C ILE A 39 -6.30 -51.71 23.49
N HIS A 40 -5.94 -50.43 23.56
CA HIS A 40 -5.33 -49.71 22.44
C HIS A 40 -3.98 -50.34 22.09
N THR A 41 -3.17 -50.67 23.10
CA THR A 41 -1.89 -51.34 22.89
C THR A 41 -2.07 -52.72 22.25
N ARG A 42 -3.14 -53.47 22.60
CA ARG A 42 -3.44 -54.76 21.96
C ARG A 42 -3.83 -54.60 20.51
N VAL A 43 -4.76 -53.67 20.25
CA VAL A 43 -5.22 -53.33 18.90
C VAL A 43 -4.05 -52.90 18.02
N ALA A 44 -3.27 -51.93 18.46
CA ALA A 44 -2.10 -51.44 17.75
C ALA A 44 -1.07 -52.55 17.52
N SER A 45 -0.82 -53.42 18.52
CA SER A 45 0.10 -54.56 18.37
C SER A 45 -0.38 -55.58 17.33
N ALA A 46 -1.66 -55.94 17.34
CA ALA A 46 -2.23 -56.91 16.40
C ALA A 46 -2.17 -56.37 14.97
N LEU A 47 -2.58 -55.12 14.79
CA LEU A 47 -2.53 -54.44 13.50
C LEU A 47 -1.08 -54.32 12.99
N MET A 48 -0.15 -53.96 13.87
CA MET A 48 1.27 -53.83 13.55
C MET A 48 1.87 -55.16 13.07
N LEU A 49 1.55 -56.26 13.76
CA LEU A 49 2.04 -57.60 13.39
C LEU A 49 1.51 -58.03 12.03
N GLU A 50 0.22 -57.78 11.75
CA GLU A 50 -0.38 -58.11 10.46
C GLU A 50 0.23 -57.28 9.33
N SER A 51 0.71 -56.07 9.61
CA SER A 51 1.30 -55.18 8.61
C SER A 51 2.79 -55.40 8.32
N LEU A 52 3.47 -56.28 9.07
CA LEU A 52 4.88 -56.59 8.84
C LEU A 52 5.24 -57.07 7.42
N PRO A 53 4.39 -57.84 6.70
CA PRO A 53 4.65 -58.20 5.29
C PRO A 53 4.91 -56.96 4.42
N GLY A 54 4.26 -55.83 4.72
CA GLY A 54 4.42 -54.57 3.99
C GLY A 54 3.78 -54.57 2.61
N THR A 55 2.83 -55.47 2.35
CA THR A 55 2.00 -55.47 1.15
C THR A 55 0.76 -54.61 1.38
N THR A 56 0.12 -54.13 0.31
CA THR A 56 -1.03 -53.21 0.41
C THR A 56 -2.27 -53.78 1.09
N ASN A 57 -2.35 -55.11 1.20
CA ASN A 57 -3.43 -55.86 1.86
C ASN A 57 -2.99 -56.42 3.23
N ALA A 58 -1.81 -56.05 3.74
CA ALA A 58 -1.28 -56.52 5.02
C ALA A 58 -1.87 -55.69 6.17
N GLY A 59 -3.14 -55.93 6.48
CA GLY A 59 -3.88 -55.20 7.50
C GLY A 59 -5.10 -55.97 7.99
N LEU A 60 -5.87 -55.35 8.89
CA LEU A 60 -7.03 -55.98 9.52
C LEU A 60 -8.28 -55.15 9.26
N THR A 61 -9.39 -55.82 8.95
CA THR A 61 -10.73 -55.24 9.04
C THR A 61 -11.16 -55.13 10.51
N PRO A 62 -12.16 -54.29 10.85
CA PRO A 62 -12.66 -54.17 12.22
C PRO A 62 -13.08 -55.51 12.85
N ASP A 63 -13.70 -56.40 12.06
CA ASP A 63 -14.12 -57.72 12.53
C ASP A 63 -12.92 -58.65 12.80
N GLN A 64 -11.94 -58.65 11.91
CA GLN A 64 -10.70 -59.44 12.07
C GLN A 64 -9.91 -58.96 13.29
N LEU A 65 -9.86 -57.65 13.49
CA LEU A 65 -9.19 -57.03 14.63
C LEU A 65 -9.88 -57.39 15.94
N THR A 66 -11.22 -57.34 15.96
CA THR A 66 -12.02 -57.78 17.11
C THR A 66 -11.72 -59.24 17.44
N LEU A 67 -11.73 -60.12 16.44
CA LEU A 67 -11.37 -61.53 16.61
C LEU A 67 -9.95 -61.72 17.16
N ALA A 68 -9.00 -60.87 16.75
CA ALA A 68 -7.60 -60.99 17.15
C ALA A 68 -7.32 -60.50 18.59
N VAL A 69 -8.12 -59.57 19.13
CA VAL A 69 -7.76 -58.86 20.39
C VAL A 69 -8.81 -58.94 21.50
N LEU A 70 -10.04 -59.33 21.18
CA LEU A 70 -11.13 -59.44 22.15
C LEU A 70 -10.82 -60.55 23.16
N ARG A 71 -11.02 -60.25 24.44
CA ARG A 71 -10.86 -61.22 25.52
C ARG A 71 -12.22 -61.72 26.03
N PRO A 72 -12.28 -62.92 26.65
CA PRO A 72 -13.53 -63.48 27.15
C PRO A 72 -14.27 -62.62 28.20
N ASP A 73 -13.56 -61.72 28.87
CA ASP A 73 -14.07 -60.80 29.89
C ASP A 73 -14.52 -59.43 29.32
N GLN A 74 -14.45 -59.23 28.01
CA GLN A 74 -14.79 -57.98 27.32
C GLN A 74 -16.06 -58.12 26.47
N ALA A 75 -16.78 -57.02 26.25
CA ALA A 75 -18.13 -57.02 25.75
C ALA A 75 -18.30 -56.49 24.31
N GLY A 76 -17.30 -56.63 23.42
CA GLY A 76 -17.50 -56.62 21.97
C GLY A 76 -17.04 -55.37 21.20
N PRO A 77 -17.54 -54.13 21.47
CA PRO A 77 -17.24 -52.97 20.62
C PRO A 77 -15.92 -52.29 20.98
N GLU A 78 -15.31 -52.63 22.11
CA GLU A 78 -14.13 -51.92 22.61
C GLU A 78 -12.93 -51.96 21.63
N PRO A 79 -12.66 -53.06 20.88
CA PRO A 79 -11.60 -53.07 19.88
C PRO A 79 -11.81 -52.08 18.72
N VAL A 80 -13.06 -51.86 18.31
CA VAL A 80 -13.41 -50.96 17.21
C VAL A 80 -13.28 -49.52 17.66
N GLU A 81 -13.81 -49.18 18.85
CA GLU A 81 -13.64 -47.85 19.45
C GLU A 81 -12.15 -47.52 19.69
N ALA A 82 -11.38 -48.49 20.17
CA ALA A 82 -9.95 -48.33 20.35
C ALA A 82 -9.23 -48.13 19.01
N LEU A 83 -9.64 -48.81 17.93
CA LEU A 83 -9.12 -48.57 16.59
C LEU A 83 -9.43 -47.15 16.12
N ASP A 84 -10.65 -46.65 16.32
CA ASP A 84 -11.04 -45.29 15.94
C ASP A 84 -10.20 -44.23 16.67
N HIS A 85 -9.94 -44.41 17.97
CA HIS A 85 -9.02 -43.54 18.70
C HIS A 85 -7.59 -43.58 18.15
N LEU A 86 -7.07 -44.77 17.84
CA LEU A 86 -5.74 -44.94 17.24
C LEU A 86 -5.68 -44.29 15.85
N ILE A 87 -6.72 -44.41 15.03
CA ILE A 87 -6.82 -43.71 13.74
C ILE A 87 -6.75 -42.19 13.94
N GLY A 88 -7.26 -41.66 15.05
CA GLY A 88 -7.13 -40.24 15.40
C GLY A 88 -5.69 -39.80 15.66
N VAL A 89 -4.89 -40.61 16.38
CA VAL A 89 -3.59 -40.16 16.93
C VAL A 89 -2.36 -40.76 16.24
N CYS A 90 -2.41 -42.01 15.78
CA CYS A 90 -1.25 -42.75 15.32
C CYS A 90 -0.71 -42.26 13.98
N TRP A 91 0.61 -42.05 13.87
CA TRP A 91 1.25 -41.48 12.69
C TRP A 91 1.35 -42.47 11.53
N HIS A 92 1.45 -43.76 11.79
CA HIS A 92 1.74 -44.81 10.81
C HIS A 92 0.52 -45.66 10.46
N THR A 93 -0.66 -45.36 11.01
CA THR A 93 -1.91 -46.07 10.70
C THR A 93 -2.61 -45.46 9.48
N TYR A 94 -2.86 -46.31 8.48
CA TYR A 94 -3.49 -45.95 7.20
C TYR A 94 -4.65 -46.89 6.87
N PRO A 95 -5.67 -46.43 6.13
CA PRO A 95 -6.62 -47.34 5.52
C PRO A 95 -5.92 -48.27 4.51
N MET A 96 -6.41 -49.51 4.40
CA MET A 96 -6.03 -50.44 3.34
C MET A 96 -6.57 -49.98 1.99
N ASP A 97 -5.97 -50.48 0.92
CA ASP A 97 -6.47 -50.24 -0.43
C ASP A 97 -7.86 -50.89 -0.57
N GLY A 98 -8.87 -50.10 -0.98
CA GLY A 98 -10.27 -50.52 -1.00
C GLY A 98 -11.07 -50.24 0.28
N GLY A 99 -10.44 -49.67 1.33
CA GLY A 99 -11.13 -49.09 2.49
C GLY A 99 -11.76 -50.09 3.47
N ALA A 100 -11.53 -51.39 3.28
CA ALA A 100 -12.15 -52.44 4.10
C ALA A 100 -11.53 -52.59 5.51
N GLY A 101 -10.38 -51.95 5.77
CA GLY A 101 -9.71 -52.00 7.07
C GLY A 101 -8.48 -51.11 7.11
N TYR A 102 -7.57 -51.38 8.03
CA TYR A 102 -6.41 -50.53 8.32
C TYR A 102 -5.11 -51.32 8.36
N GLN A 103 -3.98 -50.63 8.23
CA GLN A 103 -2.63 -51.19 8.28
C GLN A 103 -1.62 -50.17 8.81
N PHE A 104 -0.51 -50.67 9.34
CA PHE A 104 0.69 -49.88 9.62
C PHE A 104 1.57 -49.75 8.38
N ARG A 105 2.06 -48.53 8.09
CA ARG A 105 3.05 -48.27 7.04
C ARG A 105 4.36 -47.77 7.64
N VAL A 106 5.44 -47.94 6.88
CA VAL A 106 6.77 -47.44 7.28
C VAL A 106 6.79 -45.92 7.26
N GLU A 107 6.16 -45.31 6.25
CA GLU A 107 6.08 -43.88 6.11
C GLU A 107 5.17 -43.29 7.20
N PRO A 108 5.62 -42.26 7.94
CA PRO A 108 4.76 -41.54 8.85
C PRO A 108 3.79 -40.61 8.10
N ASN A 109 2.64 -40.37 8.70
CA ASN A 109 1.67 -39.38 8.27
C ASN A 109 2.05 -38.01 8.82
N VAL A 110 2.73 -37.23 7.97
CA VAL A 110 3.18 -35.88 8.32
C VAL A 110 2.03 -34.96 8.70
N ARG A 111 0.80 -35.15 8.19
CA ARG A 111 -0.35 -34.31 8.58
C ARG A 111 -0.72 -34.49 10.05
N LYS A 112 -0.70 -35.73 10.55
CA LYS A 112 -0.96 -36.04 11.96
C LYS A 112 0.14 -35.50 12.87
N GLN A 113 1.40 -35.62 12.47
CA GLN A 113 2.52 -35.00 13.20
C GLN A 113 2.37 -33.47 13.29
N ILE A 114 1.97 -32.81 12.20
CA ILE A 114 1.70 -31.37 12.20
C ILE A 114 0.54 -31.05 13.14
N GLU A 115 -0.54 -31.83 13.12
CA GLU A 115 -1.72 -31.63 13.98
C GLU A 115 -1.39 -31.78 15.47
N GLU A 116 -0.66 -32.83 15.86
CA GLU A 116 -0.21 -33.02 17.23
C GLU A 116 0.71 -31.87 17.68
N ARG A 117 1.66 -31.50 16.83
CA ARG A 117 2.64 -30.45 17.13
C ARG A 117 2.03 -29.06 17.15
N ARG A 118 0.99 -28.81 16.35
CA ARG A 118 0.23 -27.55 16.34
C ARG A 118 -0.23 -27.15 17.74
N ASN A 119 -0.67 -28.12 18.55
CA ASN A 119 -1.13 -27.87 19.92
C ASN A 119 -0.01 -27.46 20.88
N ARG A 120 1.26 -27.66 20.50
CA ARG A 120 2.44 -27.24 21.25
C ARG A 120 2.99 -25.88 20.77
N VAL A 121 2.54 -25.38 19.63
CA VAL A 121 2.94 -24.06 19.10
C VAL A 121 2.33 -22.95 19.96
N SER A 122 3.18 -22.03 20.39
CA SER A 122 2.77 -20.83 21.14
C SER A 122 1.71 -20.03 20.39
N LEU A 123 0.62 -19.66 21.10
CA LEU A 123 -0.42 -18.81 20.53
C LEU A 123 0.14 -17.43 20.14
N ALA A 124 1.04 -16.87 20.95
CA ALA A 124 1.64 -15.57 20.67
C ALA A 124 2.44 -15.56 19.36
N ASP A 125 3.24 -16.61 19.10
CA ASP A 125 4.03 -16.71 17.88
C ASP A 125 3.13 -16.85 16.64
N ALA A 126 2.02 -17.58 16.77
CA ALA A 126 1.03 -17.74 15.71
C ALA A 126 0.26 -16.45 15.43
N GLU A 127 -0.10 -15.69 16.46
CA GLU A 127 -0.69 -14.35 16.33
C GLU A 127 0.28 -13.38 15.66
N ASP A 128 1.56 -13.34 16.08
CA ASP A 128 2.59 -12.49 15.45
C ASP A 128 2.80 -12.83 13.98
N ARG A 129 2.74 -14.12 13.64
CA ARG A 129 2.81 -14.57 12.25
C ARG A 129 1.62 -14.08 11.43
N ALA A 130 0.40 -14.21 11.96
CA ALA A 130 -0.82 -13.72 11.30
C ALA A 130 -0.81 -12.18 11.18
N ARG A 131 -0.39 -11.46 12.23
CA ARG A 131 -0.19 -10.01 12.22
C ARG A 131 0.77 -9.58 11.10
N THR A 132 1.93 -10.21 11.03
CA THR A 132 2.95 -9.88 10.02
C THR A 132 2.41 -10.07 8.59
N GLU A 133 1.67 -11.15 8.35
CA GLU A 133 1.06 -11.41 7.04
C GLU A 133 -0.03 -10.38 6.69
N ALA A 134 -0.89 -10.01 7.64
CA ALA A 134 -1.89 -8.97 7.44
C ALA A 134 -1.27 -7.60 7.14
N GLN A 135 -0.23 -7.20 7.88
CA GLN A 135 0.53 -5.97 7.62
C GLN A 135 1.12 -5.97 6.22
N HIS A 136 1.74 -7.08 5.81
CA HIS A 136 2.33 -7.21 4.49
C HIS A 136 1.27 -7.10 3.39
N TYR A 137 0.08 -7.69 3.57
CA TYR A 137 -0.99 -7.60 2.57
C TYR A 137 -1.54 -6.18 2.38
N TYR A 138 -1.66 -5.41 3.46
CA TYR A 138 -2.10 -4.01 3.45
C TYR A 138 -0.95 -3.00 3.25
N GLN A 139 0.26 -3.47 2.95
CA GLN A 139 1.35 -2.59 2.57
C GLN A 139 1.08 -2.00 1.17
N GLY A 140 1.34 -0.70 1.00
CA GLY A 140 1.10 -0.02 -0.27
C GLY A 140 1.60 1.42 -0.29
N VAL A 141 1.55 2.04 -1.46
CA VAL A 141 1.88 3.45 -1.66
C VAL A 141 0.59 4.26 -1.64
N GLY A 142 0.55 5.32 -0.84
CA GLY A 142 -0.51 6.31 -0.86
C GLY A 142 -1.35 6.40 0.41
N ILE A 143 -1.44 5.33 1.22
CA ILE A 143 -2.16 5.36 2.51
C ILE A 143 -1.20 5.01 3.65
N LYS A 144 -1.18 5.85 4.70
CA LYS A 144 -0.37 5.59 5.88
C LYS A 144 -1.00 4.48 6.71
N MET A 145 -0.19 3.51 7.11
CA MET A 145 -0.63 2.39 7.93
C MET A 145 -0.26 2.63 9.40
N ARG A 146 -1.18 2.28 10.30
CA ARG A 146 -0.95 2.15 11.73
C ARG A 146 -1.32 0.74 12.14
N ASN A 147 -0.37 0.02 12.71
CA ASN A 147 -0.52 -1.41 12.95
C ASN A 147 -0.61 -1.67 14.45
N TRP A 148 -1.61 -2.45 14.84
CA TRP A 148 -1.81 -2.97 16.19
C TRP A 148 -1.82 -1.92 17.31
N PRO A 149 -2.53 -0.77 17.16
CA PRO A 149 -2.77 0.10 18.32
C PRO A 149 -3.68 -0.60 19.32
N HIS A 150 -3.54 -0.25 20.60
CA HIS A 150 -4.45 -0.71 21.64
C HIS A 150 -5.55 0.32 21.92
N HIS A 151 -5.25 1.61 21.74
CA HIS A 151 -6.14 2.71 22.07
C HIS A 151 -6.12 3.83 21.03
N ALA A 152 -7.08 4.75 21.16
CA ALA A 152 -7.15 5.94 20.34
C ALA A 152 -5.86 6.79 20.38
N SER A 153 -5.18 6.91 21.51
CA SER A 153 -3.92 7.69 21.58
C SER A 153 -2.79 7.15 20.72
N ASP A 154 -2.82 5.87 20.39
CA ASP A 154 -1.72 5.20 19.68
C ASP A 154 -1.77 5.51 18.17
N VAL A 155 -2.90 6.05 17.70
CA VAL A 155 -3.08 6.53 16.33
C VAL A 155 -2.83 8.04 16.33
N PRO A 156 -1.80 8.52 15.60
CA PRO A 156 -1.50 9.95 15.55
C PRO A 156 -2.63 10.76 14.94
N ASP A 157 -2.97 11.87 15.59
CA ASP A 157 -3.91 12.86 15.08
C ASP A 157 -3.22 13.67 13.96
N SER A 158 -3.33 13.17 12.73
CA SER A 158 -2.71 13.74 11.54
C SER A 158 -3.76 13.98 10.45
N PRO A 159 -3.66 15.07 9.66
CA PRO A 159 -4.62 15.37 8.59
C PRO A 159 -4.48 14.44 7.37
N THR A 160 -3.50 13.55 7.37
CA THR A 160 -3.30 12.56 6.30
C THR A 160 -4.15 11.31 6.56
N PHE A 161 -4.80 10.79 5.52
CA PHE A 161 -5.58 9.55 5.61
C PHE A 161 -4.75 8.36 6.12
N GLN A 162 -5.30 7.65 7.11
CA GLN A 162 -4.66 6.55 7.83
C GLN A 162 -5.57 5.33 7.91
N VAL A 163 -4.99 4.15 7.64
CA VAL A 163 -5.62 2.86 7.86
C VAL A 163 -5.03 2.22 9.10
N VAL A 164 -5.90 1.79 10.01
CA VAL A 164 -5.54 1.23 11.31
C VAL A 164 -5.84 -0.27 11.31
N LEU A 165 -4.82 -1.12 11.31
CA LEU A 165 -4.98 -2.57 11.44
C LEU A 165 -5.06 -2.97 12.92
N THR A 166 -6.05 -3.76 13.28
CA THR A 166 -6.26 -4.24 14.65
C THR A 166 -6.61 -5.73 14.64
N ASP A 167 -6.44 -6.39 15.78
CA ASP A 167 -6.72 -7.82 15.96
C ASP A 167 -8.20 -8.13 16.24
N SER A 168 -9.02 -7.10 16.47
CA SER A 168 -10.44 -7.27 16.78
C SER A 168 -11.26 -6.03 16.45
N GLU A 169 -12.54 -6.24 16.16
CA GLU A 169 -13.49 -5.15 15.93
C GLU A 169 -13.62 -4.21 17.14
N GLN A 170 -13.52 -4.73 18.37
CA GLN A 170 -13.59 -3.91 19.58
C GLN A 170 -12.41 -2.93 19.66
N VAL A 171 -11.20 -3.41 19.38
CA VAL A 171 -10.00 -2.56 19.36
C VAL A 171 -10.08 -1.56 18.19
N ALA A 172 -10.57 -1.97 17.02
CA ALA A 172 -10.81 -1.05 15.90
C ALA A 172 -11.75 0.11 16.30
N ARG A 173 -12.89 -0.20 16.93
CA ARG A 173 -13.84 0.82 17.40
C ARG A 173 -13.21 1.79 18.38
N SER A 174 -12.39 1.29 19.32
CA SER A 174 -11.65 2.15 20.24
C SER A 174 -10.58 2.98 19.51
N ALA A 175 -9.86 2.38 18.57
CA ALA A 175 -8.80 3.05 17.84
C ALA A 175 -9.29 4.08 16.81
N THR A 176 -10.53 3.95 16.30
CA THR A 176 -11.15 4.93 15.38
C THR A 176 -12.05 5.94 16.10
N ALA A 177 -12.35 5.74 17.38
CA ALA A 177 -13.24 6.60 18.14
C ALA A 177 -12.87 8.09 18.04
N ASN A 178 -13.89 8.94 18.12
CA ASN A 178 -13.76 10.40 18.10
C ASN A 178 -13.04 10.95 19.35
N SER A 179 -13.07 10.23 20.47
CA SER A 179 -12.35 10.61 21.68
C SER A 179 -11.58 9.45 22.27
N ASP A 180 -10.47 9.80 22.93
CA ASP A 180 -9.79 8.90 23.84
C ASP A 180 -10.45 9.00 25.22
N ASP A 181 -11.20 7.97 25.58
CA ASP A 181 -12.02 7.92 26.80
C ASP A 181 -11.32 7.18 27.96
N ARG A 182 -9.99 7.01 27.91
CA ARG A 182 -9.22 6.40 29.01
C ARG A 182 -9.35 7.18 30.33
N ASP A 183 -9.55 8.49 30.25
CA ASP A 183 -10.06 9.30 31.37
C ASP A 183 -11.48 9.80 31.03
N PRO A 184 -12.54 9.14 31.54
CA PRO A 184 -13.92 9.56 31.30
C PRO A 184 -14.24 10.97 31.82
N ALA A 185 -13.46 11.51 32.76
CA ALA A 185 -13.63 12.86 33.28
C ALA A 185 -13.02 13.93 32.36
N ALA A 186 -12.08 13.54 31.47
CA ALA A 186 -11.38 14.45 30.56
C ALA A 186 -11.14 13.79 29.18
N PRO A 187 -12.20 13.45 28.42
CA PRO A 187 -12.05 12.80 27.12
C PRO A 187 -11.33 13.72 26.13
N ILE A 188 -10.24 13.22 25.54
CA ILE A 188 -9.46 13.98 24.55
C ILE A 188 -10.10 13.77 23.19
N LYS A 189 -10.74 14.81 22.66
CA LYS A 189 -11.34 14.77 21.32
C LYS A 189 -10.27 14.81 20.24
N ARG A 190 -10.46 14.00 19.21
CA ARG A 190 -9.61 13.99 18.01
C ARG A 190 -10.00 15.09 17.05
N ARG A 191 -9.00 15.59 16.34
CA ARG A 191 -9.17 16.61 15.32
C ARG A 191 -9.47 16.02 13.95
N PHE A 192 -8.93 14.85 13.60
CA PHE A 192 -9.00 14.33 12.22
C PHE A 192 -9.75 12.99 12.10
N ILE A 193 -10.99 12.93 12.59
CA ILE A 193 -11.80 11.71 12.60
C ILE A 193 -12.09 11.15 11.20
N ASN A 194 -12.32 12.01 10.20
CA ASN A 194 -12.64 11.59 8.84
C ASN A 194 -11.39 11.20 8.02
N ALA A 195 -10.21 11.25 8.62
CA ALA A 195 -8.96 10.80 8.04
C ALA A 195 -8.53 9.41 8.56
N ILE A 196 -9.37 8.71 9.33
CA ILE A 196 -9.02 7.45 9.98
C ILE A 196 -10.05 6.38 9.66
N VAL A 197 -9.58 5.21 9.23
CA VAL A 197 -10.41 4.02 9.05
C VAL A 197 -9.76 2.81 9.73
N GLY A 198 -10.56 2.03 10.46
CA GLY A 198 -10.13 0.80 11.11
C GLY A 198 -10.39 -0.40 10.22
N VAL A 199 -9.47 -1.36 10.24
CA VAL A 199 -9.64 -2.67 9.62
C VAL A 199 -9.33 -3.75 10.64
N ALA A 200 -10.24 -4.71 10.78
CA ALA A 200 -10.15 -5.78 11.77
C ALA A 200 -10.71 -7.10 11.24
N PRO A 201 -10.35 -8.21 11.88
CA PRO A 201 -11.02 -9.48 11.70
C PRO A 201 -12.17 -9.67 12.68
N THR A 202 -13.05 -10.64 12.37
CA THR A 202 -13.94 -11.22 13.37
C THR A 202 -13.19 -12.22 14.25
N GLU A 203 -13.69 -12.49 15.45
CA GLU A 203 -13.08 -13.46 16.37
C GLU A 203 -12.95 -14.86 15.72
N ALA A 204 -13.98 -15.29 14.98
CA ALA A 204 -13.98 -16.59 14.30
C ALA A 204 -12.94 -16.66 13.17
N THR A 205 -12.88 -15.64 12.31
CA THR A 205 -11.92 -15.60 11.21
C THR A 205 -10.49 -15.44 11.70
N TRP A 206 -10.28 -14.66 12.77
CA TRP A 206 -8.99 -14.52 13.45
C TRP A 206 -8.49 -15.84 14.04
N LYS A 207 -9.32 -16.54 14.83
CA LYS A 207 -8.97 -17.88 15.37
C LYS A 207 -8.64 -18.88 14.25
N GLY A 208 -9.37 -18.81 13.13
CA GLY A 208 -9.07 -19.60 11.94
C GLY A 208 -7.69 -19.29 11.35
N ALA A 209 -7.34 -18.01 11.19
CA ALA A 209 -6.04 -17.57 10.68
C ALA A 209 -4.88 -17.98 11.61
N VAL A 210 -5.03 -17.76 12.92
CA VAL A 210 -4.06 -18.20 13.94
C VAL A 210 -3.89 -19.72 13.91
N GLY A 211 -4.98 -20.48 13.78
CA GLY A 211 -4.91 -21.93 13.65
C GLY A 211 -4.12 -22.40 12.42
N ARG A 212 -4.27 -21.73 11.28
CA ARG A 212 -3.47 -22.02 10.07
C ARG A 212 -2.00 -21.63 10.25
N ALA A 213 -1.73 -20.53 10.95
CA ALA A 213 -0.37 -20.12 11.30
C ALA A 213 0.32 -21.17 12.17
N GLN A 214 -0.36 -21.70 13.20
CA GLN A 214 0.19 -22.79 14.02
C GLN A 214 0.52 -24.04 13.20
N SER A 215 -0.35 -24.44 12.26
CA SER A 215 -0.07 -25.58 11.37
C SER A 215 1.16 -25.35 10.49
N LEU A 216 1.36 -24.13 9.99
CA LEU A 216 2.53 -23.79 9.18
C LEU A 216 3.81 -23.79 10.03
N ILE A 217 3.78 -23.18 11.23
CA ILE A 217 4.91 -23.16 12.16
C ILE A 217 5.28 -24.59 12.57
N ALA A 218 4.30 -25.43 12.92
CA ALA A 218 4.51 -26.83 13.24
C ALA A 218 5.18 -27.60 12.08
N ALA A 219 4.79 -27.33 10.84
CA ALA A 219 5.42 -27.93 9.66
C ALA A 219 6.88 -27.45 9.47
N GLU A 220 7.17 -26.17 9.72
CA GLU A 220 8.52 -25.61 9.65
C GLU A 220 9.44 -26.10 10.77
N GLU A 221 8.91 -26.33 11.97
CA GLU A 221 9.65 -26.96 13.07
C GLU A 221 9.96 -28.42 12.75
N LEU A 222 8.98 -29.15 12.21
CA LEU A 222 9.17 -30.54 11.80
C LEU A 222 10.23 -30.66 10.70
N GLU A 223 10.22 -29.73 9.73
CA GLU A 223 11.26 -29.66 8.69
C GLU A 223 12.65 -29.43 9.29
N ARG A 224 12.76 -28.55 10.30
CA ARG A 224 14.03 -28.26 11.00
C ARG A 224 14.54 -29.45 11.80
N GLU A 225 13.67 -30.14 12.53
CA GLU A 225 14.03 -31.33 13.32
C GLU A 225 14.54 -32.47 12.43
N TYR A 226 13.86 -32.71 11.31
CA TYR A 226 14.22 -33.76 10.35
C TYR A 226 15.10 -33.25 9.21
N ALA A 227 15.84 -32.16 9.39
CA ALA A 227 16.69 -31.58 8.36
C ALA A 227 17.82 -32.53 7.91
N THR A 228 18.35 -33.33 8.83
CA THR A 228 19.46 -34.26 8.59
C THR A 228 19.06 -35.72 8.85
N GLY A 229 19.73 -36.67 8.19
CA GLY A 229 19.54 -38.10 8.38
C GLY A 229 18.62 -38.76 7.35
N GLU A 230 18.85 -40.06 7.13
CA GLU A 230 18.11 -40.92 6.19
C GLU A 230 16.67 -41.16 6.66
N ALA A 231 16.45 -41.35 7.97
CA ALA A 231 15.12 -41.56 8.54
C ALA A 231 14.16 -40.37 8.32
N GLY A 232 14.70 -39.15 8.25
CA GLY A 232 13.92 -37.93 8.00
C GLY A 232 13.61 -37.67 6.51
N LYS A 233 14.19 -38.44 5.58
CA LYS A 233 14.06 -38.19 4.14
C LYS A 233 12.60 -38.26 3.67
N LEU A 234 11.86 -39.28 4.13
CA LEU A 234 10.45 -39.47 3.79
C LEU A 234 9.58 -38.32 4.30
N ILE A 235 9.86 -37.82 5.51
CA ILE A 235 9.17 -36.66 6.10
C ILE A 235 9.44 -35.41 5.27
N ARG A 236 10.70 -35.15 4.89
CA ARG A 236 11.08 -34.01 4.04
C ARG A 236 10.39 -34.05 2.68
N ASP A 237 10.33 -35.22 2.03
CA ASP A 237 9.68 -35.38 0.72
C ASP A 237 8.16 -35.14 0.79
N GLN A 238 7.51 -35.55 1.88
CA GLN A 238 6.10 -35.23 2.13
C GLN A 238 5.90 -33.74 2.45
N LEU A 239 6.72 -33.15 3.32
CA LEU A 239 6.66 -31.73 3.67
C LEU A 239 6.85 -30.83 2.45
N LYS A 240 7.75 -31.19 1.53
CA LYS A 240 7.96 -30.46 0.27
C LYS A 240 6.68 -30.34 -0.57
N LYS A 241 5.77 -31.31 -0.49
CA LYS A 241 4.47 -31.30 -1.17
C LYS A 241 3.39 -30.58 -0.37
N LEU A 242 3.42 -30.69 0.96
CA LEU A 242 2.39 -30.17 1.86
C LEU A 242 2.56 -28.69 2.21
N LYS A 243 3.81 -28.25 2.41
CA LYS A 243 4.13 -26.90 2.89
C LYS A 243 3.61 -25.78 1.98
N PRO A 244 3.70 -25.86 0.63
CA PRO A 244 3.12 -24.84 -0.25
C PRO A 244 1.61 -24.68 -0.06
N GLU A 245 0.90 -25.79 0.19
CA GLU A 245 -0.54 -25.76 0.43
C GLU A 245 -0.87 -25.16 1.80
N LEU A 246 -0.10 -25.49 2.85
CA LEU A 246 -0.25 -24.87 4.17
C LEU A 246 0.03 -23.36 4.13
N GLU A 247 1.08 -22.95 3.41
CA GLU A 247 1.41 -21.54 3.21
C GLU A 247 0.31 -20.81 2.45
N LYS A 248 -0.21 -21.41 1.37
CA LYS A 248 -1.36 -20.89 0.63
C LYS A 248 -2.57 -20.70 1.56
N GLN A 249 -2.96 -21.74 2.30
CA GLN A 249 -4.11 -21.70 3.21
C GLN A 249 -3.93 -20.64 4.30
N PHE A 250 -2.73 -20.53 4.89
CA PHE A 250 -2.42 -19.50 5.89
C PHE A 250 -2.57 -18.09 5.30
N LYS A 251 -1.96 -17.83 4.14
CA LYS A 251 -2.02 -16.52 3.49
C LYS A 251 -3.45 -16.14 3.11
N VAL A 252 -4.18 -17.04 2.44
CA VAL A 252 -5.57 -16.80 2.03
C VAL A 252 -6.45 -16.54 3.26
N GLN A 253 -6.41 -17.43 4.26
CA GLN A 253 -7.23 -17.29 5.46
C GLN A 253 -6.93 -15.98 6.20
N THR A 254 -5.66 -15.63 6.36
CA THR A 254 -5.25 -14.41 7.07
C THR A 254 -5.69 -13.17 6.31
N ARG A 255 -5.47 -13.11 5.00
CA ARG A 255 -5.86 -11.95 4.17
C ARG A 255 -7.38 -11.75 4.15
N ARG A 256 -8.15 -12.83 4.04
CA ARG A 256 -9.62 -12.80 4.08
C ARG A 256 -10.17 -12.48 5.46
N ALA A 257 -9.45 -12.82 6.53
CA ALA A 257 -9.92 -12.60 7.88
C ALA A 257 -10.13 -11.11 8.18
N PHE A 258 -9.34 -10.21 7.59
CA PHE A 258 -9.44 -8.75 7.76
C PHE A 258 -10.49 -8.16 6.84
N ASP A 259 -11.75 -8.50 7.11
CA ASP A 259 -12.92 -8.11 6.33
C ASP A 259 -13.76 -7.01 6.99
N ARG A 260 -13.51 -6.63 8.24
CA ARG A 260 -14.29 -5.60 8.93
C ARG A 260 -13.69 -4.23 8.76
N VAL A 261 -14.49 -3.29 8.27
CA VAL A 261 -14.14 -1.87 8.14
C VAL A 261 -14.92 -1.08 9.18
N VAL A 262 -14.20 -0.37 10.03
CA VAL A 262 -14.74 0.39 11.16
C VAL A 262 -14.51 1.88 10.97
N LEU A 263 -15.58 2.66 11.10
CA LEU A 263 -15.54 4.12 10.98
C LEU A 263 -15.51 4.81 12.36
N ALA A 264 -15.30 6.12 12.37
CA ALA A 264 -15.21 6.92 13.60
C ALA A 264 -16.55 7.09 14.34
N ASP A 265 -17.68 6.91 13.65
CA ASP A 265 -19.03 6.90 14.22
C ASP A 265 -19.41 5.53 14.85
N GLY A 266 -18.52 4.54 14.77
CA GLY A 266 -18.77 3.18 15.22
C GLY A 266 -19.54 2.32 14.23
N SER A 267 -19.81 2.81 13.01
CA SER A 267 -20.38 1.96 11.95
C SER A 267 -19.36 0.90 11.53
N VAL A 268 -19.84 -0.32 11.31
CA VAL A 268 -19.01 -1.46 10.86
C VAL A 268 -19.59 -2.07 9.61
N TYR A 269 -18.71 -2.26 8.63
CA TYR A 269 -19.04 -2.83 7.33
C TYR A 269 -18.19 -4.08 7.08
N SER A 270 -18.71 -5.00 6.27
CA SER A 270 -17.98 -6.20 5.84
C SER A 270 -17.54 -6.05 4.39
N ILE A 271 -16.28 -6.39 4.12
CA ILE A 271 -15.73 -6.54 2.77
C ILE A 271 -16.08 -7.94 2.29
N ASP A 272 -17.02 -8.02 1.35
CA ASP A 272 -17.43 -9.30 0.77
C ASP A 272 -16.35 -9.91 -0.14
N GLU A 273 -16.44 -11.21 -0.40
CA GLU A 273 -15.46 -11.92 -1.26
C GLU A 273 -15.37 -11.35 -2.68
N SER A 274 -16.41 -10.70 -3.18
CA SER A 274 -16.39 -10.01 -4.49
C SER A 274 -15.32 -8.91 -4.55
N PHE A 275 -15.06 -8.25 -3.42
CA PHE A 275 -14.01 -7.24 -3.29
C PHE A 275 -12.64 -7.84 -3.06
N GLN A 276 -12.54 -8.99 -2.41
CA GLN A 276 -11.26 -9.63 -2.12
C GLN A 276 -10.71 -10.43 -3.32
N GLY A 277 -11.60 -10.93 -4.17
CA GLY A 277 -11.27 -11.77 -5.32
C GLY A 277 -10.96 -13.22 -4.94
N GLY A 278 -10.66 -14.05 -5.94
CA GLY A 278 -10.29 -15.45 -5.71
C GLY A 278 -8.89 -15.62 -5.10
N ASP A 279 -8.58 -16.83 -4.64
CA ASP A 279 -7.31 -17.18 -3.98
C ASP A 279 -6.09 -16.72 -4.77
N ASP A 280 -6.07 -16.94 -6.09
CA ASP A 280 -4.94 -16.58 -6.94
C ASP A 280 -4.72 -15.07 -7.03
N GLN A 281 -5.78 -14.27 -6.86
CA GLN A 281 -5.65 -12.82 -6.79
C GLN A 281 -5.18 -12.38 -5.42
N LEU A 282 -5.71 -13.00 -4.37
CA LEU A 282 -5.30 -12.75 -2.99
C LEU A 282 -3.82 -13.02 -2.80
N LEU A 283 -3.27 -14.07 -3.40
CA LEU A 283 -1.87 -14.50 -3.25
C LEU A 283 -0.84 -13.68 -4.05
N ARG A 284 -1.28 -12.79 -4.94
CA ARG A 284 -0.39 -11.88 -5.69
C ARG A 284 0.23 -10.83 -4.75
N ALA A 285 0.89 -9.83 -5.35
CA ALA A 285 1.48 -8.68 -4.64
C ALA A 285 0.51 -8.06 -3.62
N PRO A 286 1.02 -7.32 -2.61
CA PRO A 286 0.20 -6.60 -1.64
C PRO A 286 -0.87 -5.72 -2.32
N ARG A 287 -2.14 -5.93 -1.96
CA ARG A 287 -3.31 -5.26 -2.57
C ARG A 287 -4.38 -4.84 -1.57
N GLY A 288 -4.16 -5.03 -0.26
CA GLY A 288 -5.16 -4.73 0.76
C GLY A 288 -5.65 -3.27 0.72
N GLN A 289 -4.75 -2.31 0.47
CA GLN A 289 -5.14 -0.90 0.33
C GLN A 289 -6.01 -0.63 -0.91
N GLU A 290 -5.73 -1.31 -2.02
CA GLU A 290 -6.51 -1.18 -3.27
C GLU A 290 -7.93 -1.74 -3.07
N VAL A 291 -8.02 -2.93 -2.46
CA VAL A 291 -9.31 -3.57 -2.13
C VAL A 291 -10.12 -2.68 -1.18
N LEU A 292 -9.49 -2.16 -0.13
CA LEU A 292 -10.15 -1.26 0.82
C LEU A 292 -10.62 0.02 0.15
N ARG A 293 -9.77 0.68 -0.67
CA ARG A 293 -10.16 1.90 -1.38
C ARG A 293 -11.37 1.65 -2.27
N ARG A 294 -11.33 0.61 -3.10
CA ARG A 294 -12.44 0.23 -3.98
C ARG A 294 -13.73 -0.01 -3.19
N PHE A 295 -13.62 -0.71 -2.07
CA PHE A 295 -14.75 -0.96 -1.18
C PHE A 295 -15.35 0.35 -0.63
N LEU A 296 -14.51 1.26 -0.13
CA LEU A 296 -14.95 2.55 0.40
C LEU A 296 -15.62 3.43 -0.68
N GLU A 297 -15.09 3.43 -1.89
CA GLU A 297 -15.62 4.20 -3.04
C GLU A 297 -16.97 3.65 -3.53
N GLU A 298 -17.12 2.33 -3.59
CA GLU A 298 -18.37 1.67 -4.05
C GLU A 298 -19.48 1.77 -3.01
N LYS A 299 -19.15 1.74 -1.72
CA LYS A 299 -20.10 1.95 -0.62
C LYS A 299 -20.35 3.43 -0.30
N GLU A 300 -19.77 4.35 -1.07
CA GLU A 300 -19.91 5.81 -0.89
C GLU A 300 -19.49 6.29 0.51
N LEU A 301 -18.56 5.56 1.15
CA LEU A 301 -18.03 5.86 2.49
C LEU A 301 -16.87 6.85 2.45
N ILE A 302 -16.33 7.12 1.26
CA ILE A 302 -15.27 8.09 1.00
C ILE A 302 -15.67 8.99 -0.17
N PHE A 303 -15.22 10.24 -0.15
CA PHE A 303 -15.37 11.12 -1.31
C PHE A 303 -14.44 10.70 -2.45
N ARG A 304 -14.95 10.71 -3.68
CA ARG A 304 -14.21 10.42 -4.90
C ARG A 304 -13.44 11.64 -5.37
N SER A 305 -12.45 11.42 -6.22
CA SER A 305 -11.76 12.50 -6.93
C SER A 305 -12.78 13.29 -7.77
N GLY A 306 -12.71 14.62 -7.71
CA GLY A 306 -13.68 15.53 -8.31
C GLY A 306 -14.96 15.80 -7.51
N ASP A 307 -15.23 15.08 -6.41
CA ASP A 307 -16.39 15.38 -5.56
C ASP A 307 -16.25 16.75 -4.90
N ALA A 308 -17.40 17.41 -4.72
CA ALA A 308 -17.47 18.71 -4.07
C ALA A 308 -18.74 18.81 -3.22
N LEU A 309 -18.59 19.32 -2.01
CA LEU A 309 -19.72 19.64 -1.14
C LEU A 309 -20.61 20.70 -1.79
N GLU A 310 -21.91 20.63 -1.48
CA GLU A 310 -22.83 21.69 -1.86
C GLU A 310 -22.41 23.01 -1.17
N PRO A 311 -22.31 24.13 -1.91
CA PRO A 311 -21.81 25.39 -1.34
C PRO A 311 -22.59 25.89 -0.11
N ARG A 312 -23.90 25.65 -0.05
CA ARG A 312 -24.70 26.00 1.14
C ARG A 312 -24.33 25.14 2.34
N LEU A 313 -24.22 23.83 2.16
CA LEU A 313 -23.82 22.91 3.21
C LEU A 313 -22.41 23.23 3.74
N LEU A 314 -21.48 23.55 2.84
CA LEU A 314 -20.12 23.97 3.19
C LEU A 314 -20.14 25.17 4.14
N ILE A 315 -20.91 26.20 3.80
CA ILE A 315 -20.97 27.46 4.55
C ILE A 315 -21.70 27.29 5.88
N ASP A 316 -22.93 26.78 5.83
CA ASP A 316 -23.84 26.79 6.98
C ASP A 316 -23.37 25.83 8.06
N ARG A 317 -22.88 24.64 7.69
CA ARG A 317 -22.56 23.56 8.62
C ARG A 317 -21.07 23.45 8.95
N TYR A 318 -20.19 23.70 7.97
CA TYR A 318 -18.76 23.41 8.14
C TYR A 318 -17.93 24.67 8.41
N LEU A 319 -18.02 25.72 7.59
CA LEU A 319 -17.23 26.95 7.78
C LEU A 319 -17.54 27.67 9.09
N SER A 320 -18.81 27.68 9.51
CA SER A 320 -19.23 28.23 10.79
C SER A 320 -18.55 27.58 12.00
N GLY A 321 -18.08 26.33 11.86
CA GLY A 321 -17.32 25.62 12.89
C GLY A 321 -15.80 25.65 12.70
N ALA A 322 -15.28 26.25 11.63
CA ALA A 322 -13.85 26.44 11.43
C ALA A 322 -13.34 27.61 12.29
N VAL A 323 -12.09 27.54 12.76
CA VAL A 323 -11.49 28.62 13.56
C VAL A 323 -11.16 29.80 12.64
N PRO A 324 -11.80 30.97 12.82
CA PRO A 324 -11.51 32.13 12.00
C PRO A 324 -10.14 32.72 12.36
N ILE A 325 -9.60 33.52 11.45
CA ILE A 325 -8.36 34.26 11.70
C ILE A 325 -8.59 35.31 12.78
N THR A 326 -7.64 35.42 13.70
CA THR A 326 -7.68 36.37 14.81
C THR A 326 -7.87 37.80 14.29
N GLY A 327 -8.98 38.43 14.69
CA GLY A 327 -9.27 39.83 14.36
C GLY A 327 -10.09 40.03 13.08
N GLU A 328 -10.32 38.98 12.28
CA GLU A 328 -11.17 39.06 11.07
C GLU A 328 -12.40 38.14 11.23
N LYS A 329 -13.61 38.71 11.08
CA LYS A 329 -14.85 37.95 11.21
C LYS A 329 -15.17 37.23 9.90
N ASP A 330 -15.53 35.95 9.97
CA ASP A 330 -15.92 35.12 8.81
C ASP A 330 -14.82 35.04 7.73
N VAL A 331 -13.57 35.00 8.19
CA VAL A 331 -12.37 34.80 7.39
C VAL A 331 -11.60 33.61 7.96
N TRP A 332 -11.28 32.64 7.12
CA TRP A 332 -10.61 31.40 7.50
C TRP A 332 -9.43 31.12 6.58
N SER A 333 -8.40 30.41 7.05
CA SER A 333 -7.38 29.85 6.16
C SER A 333 -7.90 28.59 5.47
N THR A 334 -7.40 28.27 4.27
CA THR A 334 -7.77 27.02 3.57
C THR A 334 -7.36 25.78 4.37
N GLU A 335 -6.26 25.86 5.13
CA GLU A 335 -5.88 24.85 6.13
C GLU A 335 -6.96 24.66 7.19
N ALA A 336 -7.42 25.73 7.86
CA ALA A 336 -8.44 25.63 8.90
C ALA A 336 -9.77 25.06 8.37
N VAL A 337 -10.12 25.39 7.13
CA VAL A 337 -11.28 24.79 6.44
C VAL A 337 -11.09 23.30 6.21
N HIS A 338 -9.91 22.88 5.73
CA HIS A 338 -9.59 21.47 5.53
C HIS A 338 -9.66 20.67 6.83
N GLU A 339 -8.99 21.15 7.87
CA GLU A 339 -9.00 20.52 9.19
C GLU A 339 -10.41 20.43 9.77
N ARG A 340 -11.24 21.45 9.54
CA ARG A 340 -12.63 21.43 9.97
C ARG A 340 -13.41 20.31 9.30
N LEU A 341 -13.25 20.10 7.99
CA LEU A 341 -13.87 18.98 7.29
C LEU A 341 -13.39 17.63 7.83
N LEU A 342 -12.10 17.49 8.14
CA LEU A 342 -11.57 16.28 8.75
C LEU A 342 -12.11 16.03 10.17
N SER A 343 -12.49 17.08 10.91
CA SER A 343 -13.07 17.00 12.26
C SER A 343 -14.59 16.81 12.29
N ALA A 344 -15.26 16.89 11.14
CA ALA A 344 -16.71 17.06 11.10
C ALA A 344 -17.45 15.75 11.35
N GLN A 345 -18.34 15.72 12.34
CA GLN A 345 -19.18 14.54 12.61
C GLN A 345 -20.24 14.33 11.52
N GLY A 346 -20.39 13.07 11.10
CA GLY A 346 -21.36 12.65 10.09
C GLY A 346 -20.97 13.05 8.66
N LEU A 347 -19.72 13.44 8.43
CA LEU A 347 -19.15 13.58 7.11
C LEU A 347 -18.44 12.27 6.74
N SER A 348 -18.53 11.84 5.48
CA SER A 348 -17.80 10.68 4.97
C SER A 348 -16.28 10.86 5.06
N LEU A 349 -15.53 9.77 4.89
CA LEU A 349 -14.08 9.79 4.92
C LEU A 349 -13.49 10.71 3.85
N VAL A 350 -12.38 11.37 4.17
CA VAL A 350 -11.69 12.32 3.30
C VAL A 350 -10.26 11.81 3.09
N MET A 351 -9.96 11.39 1.86
CA MET A 351 -8.65 10.80 1.52
C MET A 351 -7.52 11.84 1.45
N ASP A 352 -7.85 13.01 0.90
CA ASP A 352 -6.90 14.08 0.62
C ASP A 352 -7.61 15.46 0.63
N ALA A 353 -6.86 16.50 0.32
CA ALA A 353 -7.37 17.87 0.34
C ALA A 353 -8.15 18.25 -0.94
N GLU A 354 -8.31 17.35 -1.91
CA GLU A 354 -9.01 17.64 -3.18
C GLU A 354 -10.47 18.00 -2.94
N LEU A 355 -11.16 17.28 -2.03
CA LEU A 355 -12.54 17.61 -1.64
C LEU A 355 -12.65 19.06 -1.17
N THR A 356 -11.70 19.50 -0.34
CA THR A 356 -11.68 20.88 0.17
C THR A 356 -11.48 21.88 -0.96
N ARG A 357 -10.51 21.62 -1.85
CA ARG A 357 -10.24 22.46 -3.02
C ARG A 357 -11.46 22.58 -3.91
N SER A 358 -12.02 21.46 -4.34
CA SER A 358 -13.18 21.40 -5.23
C SER A 358 -14.41 22.06 -4.62
N SER A 359 -14.64 21.86 -3.32
CA SER A 359 -15.77 22.49 -2.59
C SER A 359 -15.64 24.00 -2.50
N VAL A 360 -14.45 24.52 -2.14
CA VAL A 360 -14.20 25.96 -2.05
C VAL A 360 -14.26 26.61 -3.44
N LEU A 361 -13.63 26.00 -4.44
CA LEU A 361 -13.66 26.51 -5.82
C LEU A 361 -15.09 26.52 -6.38
N ARG A 362 -15.91 25.50 -6.10
CA ARG A 362 -17.32 25.47 -6.48
C ARG A 362 -18.11 26.59 -5.79
N ALA A 363 -17.94 26.78 -4.49
CA ALA A 363 -18.61 27.83 -3.74
C ALA A 363 -18.19 29.25 -4.18
N MET A 364 -16.93 29.43 -4.59
CA MET A 364 -16.44 30.67 -5.19
C MET A 364 -17.11 30.96 -6.54
N ARG A 365 -17.20 29.97 -7.44
CA ARG A 365 -17.91 30.09 -8.72
C ARG A 365 -19.39 30.42 -8.56
N ASP A 366 -20.01 29.88 -7.50
CA ASP A 366 -21.40 30.19 -7.14
C ASP A 366 -21.57 31.60 -6.52
N GLY A 367 -20.46 32.31 -6.28
CA GLY A 367 -20.45 33.66 -5.69
C GLY A 367 -20.75 33.68 -4.20
N ARG A 368 -20.56 32.55 -3.52
CA ARG A 368 -20.83 32.40 -2.09
C ARG A 368 -19.58 32.58 -1.22
N LEU A 369 -18.40 32.42 -1.81
CA LEU A 369 -17.10 32.62 -1.17
C LEU A 369 -16.18 33.48 -2.04
N MET A 370 -15.21 34.11 -1.38
CA MET A 370 -14.06 34.78 -1.99
C MET A 370 -12.78 34.13 -1.49
N VAL A 371 -11.74 34.11 -2.32
CA VAL A 371 -10.43 33.53 -1.98
C VAL A 371 -9.34 34.58 -2.14
N ARG A 372 -8.43 34.70 -1.18
CA ARG A 372 -7.23 35.56 -1.28
C ARG A 372 -5.97 34.70 -1.15
N LEU A 373 -5.10 34.76 -2.16
CA LEU A 373 -3.80 34.07 -2.13
C LEU A 373 -2.77 34.87 -1.31
N GLU A 374 -1.64 34.23 -0.96
CA GLU A 374 -0.53 34.86 -0.24
C GLU A 374 -0.01 36.14 -0.94
N GLY A 375 0.01 36.15 -2.28
CA GLY A 375 0.44 37.31 -3.07
C GLY A 375 -0.49 38.52 -3.03
N GLY A 376 -1.65 38.42 -2.35
CA GLY A 376 -2.65 39.49 -2.27
C GLY A 376 -3.69 39.50 -3.39
N ASP A 377 -3.57 38.56 -4.32
CA ASP A 377 -4.55 38.32 -5.39
C ASP A 377 -5.85 37.79 -4.80
N ALA A 378 -6.97 38.44 -5.11
CA ALA A 378 -8.28 38.11 -4.58
C ALA A 378 -9.22 37.67 -5.71
N TYR A 379 -9.80 36.48 -5.56
CA TYR A 379 -10.68 35.84 -6.53
C TYR A 379 -12.12 35.81 -6.02
N ASP A 380 -13.04 36.12 -6.93
CA ASP A 380 -14.48 36.02 -6.74
C ASP A 380 -15.13 35.31 -7.96
N LYS A 381 -16.46 35.36 -8.04
CA LYS A 381 -17.20 34.83 -9.19
C LYS A 381 -16.91 35.57 -10.50
N SER A 382 -16.54 36.85 -10.43
CA SER A 382 -16.40 37.77 -11.56
C SER A 382 -14.97 37.84 -12.10
N GLY A 383 -13.96 37.40 -11.36
CA GLY A 383 -12.58 37.30 -11.82
C GLY A 383 -11.57 37.44 -10.68
N VAL A 384 -10.44 38.06 -10.99
CA VAL A 384 -9.35 38.33 -10.03
C VAL A 384 -9.09 39.83 -9.88
N VAL A 385 -8.83 40.28 -8.66
CA VAL A 385 -8.27 41.60 -8.36
C VAL A 385 -6.83 41.39 -7.92
N ARG A 386 -5.88 41.92 -8.71
CA ARG A 386 -4.44 41.75 -8.49
C ARG A 386 -3.69 43.07 -8.57
N GLY A 387 -2.47 43.06 -8.04
CA GLY A 387 -1.54 44.20 -8.01
C GLY A 387 -1.29 44.74 -6.60
N PRO A 388 -0.21 45.50 -6.41
CA PRO A 388 0.09 46.12 -5.12
C PRO A 388 -0.95 47.19 -4.77
N ALA A 389 -1.02 47.53 -3.48
CA ALA A 389 -1.88 48.62 -3.00
C ALA A 389 -1.54 49.94 -3.72
N GLY A 390 -2.56 50.63 -4.24
CA GLY A 390 -2.41 51.83 -5.06
C GLY A 390 -2.46 51.57 -6.57
N SER A 391 -2.36 50.31 -7.02
CA SER A 391 -2.51 49.92 -8.42
C SER A 391 -3.32 48.64 -8.62
N ARG A 392 -4.21 48.29 -7.69
CA ARG A 392 -5.08 47.11 -7.82
C ARG A 392 -6.02 47.28 -9.00
N ARG A 393 -6.07 46.26 -9.86
CA ARG A 393 -6.92 46.21 -11.06
C ARG A 393 -7.67 44.89 -11.12
N ARG A 394 -8.93 44.95 -11.55
CA ARG A 394 -9.70 43.75 -11.86
C ARG A 394 -9.39 43.24 -13.25
N VAL A 395 -9.17 41.94 -13.34
CA VAL A 395 -9.08 41.20 -14.58
C VAL A 395 -10.26 40.24 -14.62
N GLY A 396 -11.24 40.55 -15.48
CA GLY A 396 -12.44 39.73 -15.66
C GLY A 396 -12.14 38.44 -16.42
N GLY A 397 -12.88 37.37 -16.09
CA GLY A 397 -12.81 36.08 -16.80
C GLY A 397 -11.66 35.15 -16.40
N GLU A 398 -10.73 35.61 -15.56
CA GLU A 398 -9.69 34.76 -14.98
C GLU A 398 -10.21 34.09 -13.71
N HIS A 399 -10.17 32.76 -13.67
CA HIS A 399 -10.69 31.96 -12.56
C HIS A 399 -9.58 31.15 -11.90
N LEU A 400 -9.66 31.02 -10.58
CA LEU A 400 -8.75 30.16 -9.83
C LEU A 400 -9.04 28.69 -10.17
N THR A 401 -8.05 28.00 -10.76
CA THR A 401 -8.14 26.56 -11.07
C THR A 401 -7.48 25.71 -10.00
N MET A 402 -6.45 26.22 -9.35
CA MET A 402 -5.68 25.52 -8.31
C MET A 402 -5.77 26.30 -7.00
N LEU A 403 -6.28 25.63 -5.95
CA LEU A 403 -6.36 26.20 -4.61
C LEU A 403 -5.27 25.59 -3.71
N PRO A 404 -4.32 26.39 -3.22
CA PRO A 404 -3.40 25.97 -2.17
C PRO A 404 -4.13 25.71 -0.85
N ILE A 405 -3.74 24.65 -0.13
CA ILE A 405 -4.28 24.31 1.19
C ILE A 405 -3.17 24.60 2.20
N ASP A 406 -3.18 25.82 2.73
CA ASP A 406 -2.14 26.34 3.62
C ASP A 406 -2.72 27.43 4.55
N ALA A 407 -1.91 27.88 5.51
CA ALA A 407 -2.30 28.90 6.48
C ALA A 407 -2.49 30.30 5.88
N LYS A 408 -1.93 30.56 4.70
CA LYS A 408 -1.78 31.93 4.14
C LYS A 408 -2.85 32.25 3.11
N THR A 409 -3.39 31.22 2.47
CA THR A 409 -4.50 31.33 1.53
C THR A 409 -5.79 31.44 2.32
N LEU A 410 -6.51 32.53 2.12
CA LEU A 410 -7.69 32.87 2.90
C LEU A 410 -8.97 32.66 2.11
N VAL A 411 -10.03 32.28 2.82
CA VAL A 411 -11.38 32.10 2.32
C VAL A 411 -12.32 32.92 3.20
N ALA A 412 -13.23 33.66 2.60
CA ALA A 412 -14.15 34.50 3.34
C ALA A 412 -15.53 34.58 2.70
N LEU A 413 -16.51 34.96 3.52
CA LEU A 413 -17.82 35.36 3.02
C LEU A 413 -17.73 36.71 2.30
N PRO A 414 -18.48 36.90 1.20
CA PRO A 414 -18.50 38.16 0.44
C PRO A 414 -18.69 39.43 1.28
N ALA A 415 -19.53 39.36 2.32
CA ALA A 415 -19.81 40.50 3.19
C ALA A 415 -18.61 40.93 4.04
N SER A 416 -17.75 39.98 4.41
CA SER A 416 -16.61 40.22 5.31
C SER A 416 -15.32 40.55 4.57
N ALA A 417 -15.24 40.20 3.29
CA ALA A 417 -14.06 40.38 2.44
C ALA A 417 -14.25 41.37 1.29
N ALA A 418 -15.27 42.24 1.35
CA ALA A 418 -15.52 43.24 0.30
C ALA A 418 -14.28 44.11 0.01
N GLY A 419 -13.47 44.41 1.03
CA GLY A 419 -12.23 45.17 0.88
C GLY A 419 -11.13 44.45 0.08
N TRP A 420 -11.16 43.12 -0.04
CA TRP A 420 -10.17 42.38 -0.85
C TRP A 420 -10.34 42.68 -2.35
N LEU A 421 -11.54 43.06 -2.75
CA LEU A 421 -11.91 43.35 -4.14
C LEU A 421 -11.86 44.85 -4.47
N ALA A 422 -11.32 45.68 -3.58
CA ALA A 422 -11.15 47.11 -3.83
C ALA A 422 -10.18 47.33 -5.01
N GLU A 423 -10.66 48.10 -6.00
CA GLU A 423 -9.87 48.56 -7.14
C GLU A 423 -9.42 49.99 -6.87
N ASP A 424 -8.15 50.28 -7.17
CA ASP A 424 -7.63 51.64 -7.05
C ASP A 424 -8.12 52.48 -8.24
N ALA A 425 -8.37 53.78 -8.02
CA ALA A 425 -8.80 54.66 -9.10
C ALA A 425 -7.78 54.63 -10.26
N PRO A 426 -8.24 54.71 -11.54
CA PRO A 426 -7.33 54.98 -12.63
C PRO A 426 -6.60 56.30 -12.35
N PRO A 427 -5.29 56.42 -12.64
CA PRO A 427 -4.55 57.65 -12.40
C PRO A 427 -5.29 58.82 -13.06
N ALA A 428 -5.76 59.76 -12.25
CA ALA A 428 -6.55 60.89 -12.70
C ALA A 428 -5.68 61.82 -13.55
N GLY A 429 -5.97 61.90 -14.85
CA GLY A 429 -5.63 63.04 -15.69
C GLY A 429 -4.14 63.31 -15.91
N GLY A 430 -3.49 62.50 -16.76
CA GLY A 430 -2.43 63.02 -17.62
C GLY A 430 -3.08 63.79 -18.78
N GLY A 431 -3.14 65.11 -18.67
CA GLY A 431 -3.75 65.98 -19.66
C GLY A 431 -3.23 65.77 -21.08
N SER A 432 -4.13 65.91 -22.03
CA SER A 432 -3.84 66.11 -23.45
C SER A 432 -2.87 67.27 -23.65
N GLY A 433 -1.57 66.96 -23.74
CA GLY A 433 -0.56 67.89 -24.24
C GLY A 433 -0.72 68.10 -25.75
N PRO A 434 -0.39 69.29 -26.27
CA PRO A 434 -0.61 69.66 -27.66
C PRO A 434 0.25 68.79 -28.59
N ALA A 435 -0.30 68.50 -29.77
CA ALA A 435 0.35 67.73 -30.83
C ALA A 435 1.77 68.27 -31.14
N PRO A 436 2.81 67.43 -31.17
CA PRO A 436 4.13 67.85 -31.62
C PRO A 436 4.12 67.98 -33.15
N GLY A 437 4.60 69.13 -33.63
CA GLY A 437 4.86 69.37 -35.05
C GLY A 437 5.89 68.40 -35.63
N PRO A 438 5.95 68.31 -36.97
CA PRO A 438 6.83 67.39 -37.65
C PRO A 438 8.27 67.89 -37.53
N GLY A 439 9.13 67.14 -36.86
CA GLY A 439 10.58 67.37 -36.93
C GLY A 439 11.27 67.44 -35.57
N SER A 440 11.38 66.30 -34.89
CA SER A 440 12.49 65.94 -33.99
C SER A 440 12.32 64.46 -33.63
N PRO A 441 13.25 63.55 -33.98
CA PRO A 441 13.14 62.16 -33.58
C PRO A 441 13.24 62.03 -32.05
N PRO A 442 12.36 61.25 -31.40
CA PRO A 442 12.41 61.06 -29.95
C PRO A 442 13.69 60.31 -29.57
N PRO A 443 14.29 60.58 -28.38
CA PRO A 443 15.32 59.71 -27.84
C PRO A 443 14.75 58.31 -27.71
N ALA A 444 15.49 57.33 -28.22
CA ALA A 444 15.06 55.94 -28.28
C ALA A 444 14.55 55.48 -26.90
N PRO A 445 13.39 54.80 -26.82
CA PRO A 445 12.94 54.19 -25.58
C PRO A 445 14.07 53.31 -25.03
N PRO A 446 14.35 53.33 -23.71
CA PRO A 446 15.31 52.41 -23.13
C PRO A 446 14.91 50.98 -23.54
N PRO A 447 15.86 50.16 -24.03
CA PRO A 447 15.54 48.83 -24.52
C PRO A 447 14.79 48.06 -23.42
N PRO A 448 13.73 47.30 -23.78
CA PRO A 448 13.01 46.49 -22.81
C PRO A 448 14.00 45.58 -22.07
N PRO A 449 13.88 45.41 -20.75
CA PRO A 449 14.77 44.53 -20.00
C PRO A 449 14.79 43.16 -20.66
N SER A 450 16.00 42.71 -21.01
CA SER A 450 16.24 41.44 -21.69
C SER A 450 15.69 40.29 -20.83
N GLY A 451 14.48 39.81 -21.15
CA GLY A 451 13.85 38.69 -20.45
C GLY A 451 14.67 37.41 -20.54
N PRO A 452 14.20 36.33 -19.87
CA PRO A 452 14.83 35.02 -19.98
C PRO A 452 14.91 34.58 -21.45
N VAL A 453 16.05 34.02 -21.83
CA VAL A 453 16.32 33.60 -23.21
C VAL A 453 16.37 32.08 -23.26
N GLU A 454 15.50 31.49 -24.07
CA GLU A 454 15.51 30.05 -24.35
C GLU A 454 16.24 29.76 -25.66
N VAL A 455 17.15 28.79 -25.64
CA VAL A 455 17.92 28.36 -26.82
C VAL A 455 17.93 26.85 -26.92
N GLN A 456 17.69 26.34 -28.14
CA GLN A 456 17.72 24.90 -28.46
C GLN A 456 18.98 24.48 -29.24
N ASP A 457 19.76 25.46 -29.70
CA ASP A 457 21.02 25.23 -30.41
C ASP A 457 22.18 25.25 -29.41
N LEU A 458 22.92 24.14 -29.32
CA LEU A 458 23.98 23.99 -28.34
C LEU A 458 25.12 24.99 -28.55
N GLY A 459 25.46 25.32 -29.80
CA GLY A 459 26.51 26.30 -30.11
C GLY A 459 26.15 27.71 -29.62
N LYS A 460 24.90 28.13 -29.85
CA LYS A 460 24.36 29.38 -29.30
C LYS A 460 24.26 29.35 -27.77
N ALA A 461 23.90 28.20 -27.19
CA ALA A 461 23.84 28.05 -25.74
C ALA A 461 25.24 28.20 -25.09
N VAL A 462 26.29 27.62 -25.69
CA VAL A 462 27.68 27.81 -25.25
C VAL A 462 28.09 29.28 -25.33
N ALA A 463 27.74 29.98 -26.42
CA ALA A 463 28.03 31.41 -26.57
C ALA A 463 27.31 32.28 -25.51
N LEU A 464 26.05 31.97 -25.20
CA LEU A 464 25.28 32.69 -24.17
C LEU A 464 25.73 32.37 -22.75
N ALA A 465 26.21 31.16 -22.49
CA ALA A 465 26.75 30.76 -21.19
C ALA A 465 28.00 31.55 -20.77
N ALA A 466 28.65 32.26 -21.70
CA ALA A 466 29.76 33.17 -21.40
C ALA A 466 29.30 34.51 -20.79
N SER A 467 28.08 34.94 -21.05
CA SER A 467 27.54 36.25 -20.61
C SER A 467 26.33 36.15 -19.70
N ARG A 468 25.68 34.98 -19.60
CA ARG A 468 24.46 34.78 -18.82
C ARG A 468 24.51 33.51 -17.99
N HIS A 469 23.86 33.56 -16.83
CA HIS A 469 23.68 32.41 -15.95
C HIS A 469 22.64 31.44 -16.53
N LEU A 470 22.97 30.14 -16.49
CA LEU A 470 22.08 29.07 -16.91
C LEU A 470 21.20 28.66 -15.72
N ASP A 471 19.89 28.91 -15.81
CA ASP A 471 18.92 28.59 -14.76
C ASP A 471 18.39 27.16 -14.91
N GLN A 472 18.14 26.76 -16.16
CA GLN A 472 17.55 25.46 -16.47
C GLN A 472 18.16 24.85 -17.74
N LEU A 473 18.36 23.54 -17.69
CA LEU A 473 18.77 22.72 -18.83
C LEU A 473 17.80 21.55 -18.99
N VAL A 474 17.30 21.34 -20.19
CA VAL A 474 16.48 20.17 -20.54
C VAL A 474 17.22 19.35 -21.58
N LEU A 475 17.52 18.10 -21.22
CA LEU A 475 18.07 17.10 -22.12
C LEU A 475 16.90 16.25 -22.67
N VAL A 476 16.87 16.05 -23.99
CA VAL A 476 15.78 15.35 -24.68
C VAL A 476 16.36 14.16 -25.46
N ALA A 477 16.01 12.94 -25.05
CA ALA A 477 16.32 11.72 -25.78
C ALA A 477 15.09 11.22 -26.53
N ARG A 478 15.23 10.93 -27.83
CA ARG A 478 14.16 10.37 -28.67
C ARG A 478 14.28 8.88 -28.92
N THR A 479 15.35 8.26 -28.42
CA THR A 479 15.55 6.82 -28.51
C THR A 479 15.77 6.23 -27.12
N PRO A 480 15.37 4.96 -26.89
CA PRO A 480 15.64 4.28 -25.64
C PRO A 480 17.14 4.18 -25.30
N ALA A 481 18.00 4.11 -26.32
CA ALA A 481 19.46 4.07 -26.16
C ALA A 481 20.00 5.40 -25.61
N ASP A 482 19.59 6.53 -26.19
CA ASP A 482 19.98 7.87 -25.74
C ASP A 482 19.42 8.17 -24.34
N ALA A 483 18.23 7.66 -24.02
CA ALA A 483 17.57 7.88 -22.75
C ALA A 483 18.39 7.36 -21.55
N ARG A 484 19.14 6.26 -21.75
CA ARG A 484 20.05 5.71 -20.73
C ARG A 484 21.23 6.64 -20.43
N LEU A 485 21.63 7.46 -21.39
CA LEU A 485 22.75 8.38 -21.24
C LEU A 485 22.37 9.64 -20.44
N LEU A 486 21.08 10.00 -20.39
CA LEU A 486 20.60 11.22 -19.75
C LEU A 486 21.07 11.36 -18.29
N SER A 487 21.00 10.28 -17.50
CA SER A 487 21.42 10.32 -16.08
C SER A 487 22.94 10.47 -15.92
N THR A 488 23.71 9.80 -16.78
CA THR A 488 25.18 9.88 -16.80
C THR A 488 25.65 11.28 -17.20
N LEU A 489 24.96 11.91 -18.15
CA LEU A 489 25.27 13.27 -18.61
C LEU A 489 24.84 14.34 -17.61
N ALA A 490 23.78 14.08 -16.83
CA ALA A 490 23.31 15.02 -15.81
C ALA A 490 24.19 15.05 -14.56
N GLN A 491 24.80 13.93 -14.18
CA GLN A 491 25.59 13.81 -12.95
C GLN A 491 26.73 14.86 -12.83
N PRO A 492 27.59 15.11 -13.84
CA PRO A 492 28.67 16.09 -13.73
C PRO A 492 28.18 17.55 -13.73
N LEU A 493 26.91 17.81 -14.05
CA LEU A 493 26.38 19.17 -14.13
C LEU A 493 26.01 19.73 -12.75
N GLY A 494 25.80 18.89 -11.74
CA GLY A 494 25.58 19.35 -10.36
C GLY A 494 24.27 20.10 -10.16
N ALA A 495 23.20 19.69 -10.83
CA ALA A 495 21.88 20.29 -10.68
C ALA A 495 21.30 20.10 -9.27
N SER A 496 20.59 21.11 -8.77
CA SER A 496 19.91 21.07 -7.47
C SER A 496 18.69 20.15 -7.49
N GLN A 497 18.00 20.11 -8.63
CA GLN A 497 16.83 19.29 -8.85
C GLN A 497 16.87 18.62 -10.22
N LEU A 498 16.51 17.34 -10.25
CA LEU A 498 16.37 16.54 -11.46
C LEU A 498 14.91 16.09 -11.60
N VAL A 499 14.29 16.43 -12.72
CA VAL A 499 12.90 16.09 -13.05
C VAL A 499 12.88 15.37 -14.39
N LEU A 500 12.39 14.15 -14.39
CA LEU A 500 12.28 13.26 -15.54
C LEU A 500 10.81 13.16 -15.97
N SER A 501 10.58 13.39 -17.26
CA SER A 501 9.33 13.08 -17.94
C SER A 501 9.61 12.08 -19.06
N VAL A 502 8.78 11.05 -19.19
CA VAL A 502 8.92 10.00 -20.21
C VAL A 502 7.57 9.80 -20.88
N SER A 503 7.51 9.91 -22.20
CA SER A 503 6.32 9.64 -23.00
C SER A 503 6.63 8.61 -24.08
N VAL A 504 5.77 7.60 -24.18
CA VAL A 504 5.90 6.50 -25.13
C VAL A 504 4.54 6.23 -25.74
N SER A 505 4.43 6.21 -27.06
CA SER A 505 3.17 5.95 -27.75
C SER A 505 3.37 5.23 -29.08
N GLY A 506 2.50 4.29 -29.40
CA GLY A 506 2.51 3.60 -30.69
C GLY A 506 1.65 2.35 -30.72
N THR A 507 1.72 1.61 -31.84
CA THR A 507 1.06 0.31 -32.00
C THR A 507 1.88 -0.79 -31.36
N ALA A 508 1.26 -1.68 -30.58
CA ALA A 508 1.95 -2.80 -29.94
C ALA A 508 2.18 -3.97 -30.92
N LYS A 509 3.26 -4.74 -30.74
CA LYS A 509 3.62 -5.94 -31.54
C LYS A 509 2.61 -7.11 -31.54
N GLY A 510 1.43 -6.92 -30.95
CA GLY A 510 0.32 -7.87 -30.94
C GLY A 510 -1.02 -7.23 -31.32
N GLY A 511 -0.99 -6.03 -31.90
CA GLY A 511 -2.17 -5.20 -32.18
C GLY A 511 -2.59 -4.32 -31.01
N GLY A 512 -3.32 -3.24 -31.32
CA GLY A 512 -3.75 -2.22 -30.36
C GLY A 512 -2.74 -1.08 -30.21
N THR A 513 -3.18 0.02 -29.57
CA THR A 513 -2.34 1.19 -29.29
C THR A 513 -1.99 1.26 -27.81
N ILE A 514 -0.74 1.60 -27.52
CA ILE A 514 -0.25 1.84 -26.16
C ILE A 514 0.16 3.30 -26.07
N GLY A 515 -0.23 3.95 -24.97
CA GLY A 515 0.24 5.26 -24.57
C GLY A 515 0.64 5.22 -23.10
N LEU A 516 1.85 5.67 -22.79
CA LEU A 516 2.39 5.78 -21.44
C LEU A 516 3.04 7.14 -21.27
N SER A 517 2.65 7.88 -20.24
CA SER A 517 3.28 9.14 -19.87
C SER A 517 3.58 9.20 -18.39
N PHE A 518 4.78 9.67 -18.07
CA PHE A 518 5.20 10.07 -16.74
C PHE A 518 5.66 11.52 -16.81
N GLU A 519 5.20 12.36 -15.89
CA GLU A 519 5.55 13.77 -15.84
C GLU A 519 6.01 14.13 -14.43
N GLY A 520 7.11 14.88 -14.33
CA GLY A 520 7.50 15.48 -13.06
C GLY A 520 8.16 14.54 -12.04
N LEU A 521 8.64 13.35 -12.44
CA LEU A 521 9.18 12.36 -11.49
C LEU A 521 10.68 12.51 -11.28
N LYS A 522 11.20 12.13 -10.11
CA LYS A 522 12.66 12.03 -9.91
C LYS A 522 13.21 10.83 -10.70
N PRO A 523 14.43 10.89 -11.27
CA PRO A 523 15.05 9.74 -11.92
C PRO A 523 15.15 8.50 -11.03
N THR A 524 15.33 8.71 -9.72
CA THR A 524 15.42 7.66 -8.69
C THR A 524 14.06 7.21 -8.14
N HIS A 525 12.94 7.62 -8.76
CA HIS A 525 11.60 7.25 -8.29
C HIS A 525 11.41 5.72 -8.32
N PRO A 526 10.76 5.11 -7.31
CA PRO A 526 10.60 3.65 -7.23
C PRO A 526 9.90 3.00 -8.44
N LEU A 527 9.07 3.76 -9.15
CA LEU A 527 8.42 3.30 -10.39
C LEU A 527 9.42 3.08 -11.54
N LYS A 528 10.66 3.58 -11.44
CA LYS A 528 11.66 3.51 -12.50
C LYS A 528 11.08 3.91 -13.86
N PRO A 529 10.57 5.15 -14.00
CA PRO A 529 9.79 5.58 -15.16
C PRO A 529 10.56 5.42 -16.49
N LEU A 530 11.89 5.57 -16.45
CA LEU A 530 12.75 5.32 -17.61
C LEU A 530 12.73 3.84 -18.01
N ASP A 531 12.92 2.92 -17.07
CA ASP A 531 12.93 1.47 -17.35
C ASP A 531 11.57 0.99 -17.87
N LEU A 532 10.47 1.50 -17.29
CA LEU A 532 9.12 1.21 -17.76
C LEU A 532 8.88 1.76 -19.17
N GLY A 533 9.23 3.02 -19.43
CA GLY A 533 9.12 3.61 -20.76
C GLY A 533 9.93 2.84 -21.80
N MET A 534 11.17 2.46 -21.49
CA MET A 534 11.99 1.63 -22.36
C MET A 534 11.38 0.25 -22.61
N SER A 535 10.84 -0.38 -21.56
CA SER A 535 10.17 -1.67 -21.68
C SER A 535 8.97 -1.58 -22.62
N VAL A 536 8.15 -0.54 -22.48
CA VAL A 536 6.99 -0.32 -23.36
C VAL A 536 7.43 -0.01 -24.78
N ALA A 537 8.45 0.82 -24.97
CA ALA A 537 8.98 1.15 -26.29
C ALA A 537 9.47 -0.10 -27.05
N ASN A 538 10.10 -1.04 -26.36
CA ASN A 538 10.53 -2.31 -26.96
C ASN A 538 9.36 -3.21 -27.40
N SER A 539 8.18 -3.02 -26.81
CA SER A 539 6.94 -3.73 -27.16
C SER A 539 6.16 -3.08 -28.31
N LEU A 540 6.57 -1.91 -28.80
CA LEU A 540 5.95 -1.25 -29.94
C LEU A 540 6.50 -1.77 -31.28
N GLU A 541 5.67 -1.67 -32.32
CA GLU A 541 6.06 -1.87 -33.72
C GLU A 541 7.01 -0.76 -34.20
N ASP A 542 7.67 -0.99 -35.34
CA ASP A 542 8.52 0.00 -35.98
C ASP A 542 7.69 1.25 -36.34
N GLY A 543 8.04 2.39 -35.77
CA GLY A 543 7.28 3.64 -35.87
C GLY A 543 6.66 4.15 -34.56
N GLY A 544 6.87 3.44 -33.44
CA GLY A 544 6.55 3.97 -32.12
C GLY A 544 7.33 5.24 -31.77
N GLU A 545 6.69 6.17 -31.08
CA GLU A 545 7.30 7.38 -30.55
C GLU A 545 7.79 7.15 -29.13
N PHE A 546 9.04 7.56 -28.87
CA PHE A 546 9.64 7.57 -27.55
C PHE A 546 10.28 8.93 -27.31
N GLU A 547 9.99 9.55 -26.17
CA GLU A 547 10.64 10.78 -25.74
C GLU A 547 10.87 10.76 -24.23
N ALA A 548 12.12 11.00 -23.82
CA ALA A 548 12.48 11.20 -22.43
C ALA A 548 13.11 12.59 -22.27
N LYS A 549 12.54 13.40 -21.39
CA LYS A 549 13.02 14.75 -21.04
C LYS A 549 13.55 14.74 -19.62
N LEU A 550 14.83 15.02 -19.46
CA LEU A 550 15.44 15.23 -18.16
C LEU A 550 15.70 16.73 -17.99
N ARG A 551 14.95 17.36 -17.09
CA ARG A 551 15.08 18.75 -16.70
C ARG A 551 15.98 18.86 -15.48
N LEU A 552 16.94 19.75 -15.56
CA LEU A 552 17.93 20.09 -14.54
C LEU A 552 17.69 21.55 -14.14
N ASP A 553 17.41 21.78 -12.87
CA ASP A 553 17.24 23.12 -12.31
C ASP A 553 18.48 23.46 -11.45
N PHE A 554 19.08 24.62 -11.65
CA PHE A 554 20.31 25.04 -10.96
C PHE A 554 20.03 26.14 -9.94
N GLU A 555 20.27 25.83 -8.66
CA GLU A 555 20.19 26.79 -7.56
C GLU A 555 21.35 26.50 -6.56
N PRO A 556 22.43 27.30 -6.52
CA PRO A 556 22.72 28.49 -7.34
C PRO A 556 23.04 28.17 -8.81
N ALA A 557 23.14 29.21 -9.65
CA ALA A 557 23.42 29.08 -11.08
C ALA A 557 24.68 28.27 -11.40
N LEU A 558 24.67 27.56 -12.53
CA LEU A 558 25.73 26.64 -12.91
C LEU A 558 27.08 27.36 -13.17
N ALA A 559 28.09 27.07 -12.35
CA ALA A 559 29.47 27.48 -12.60
C ALA A 559 30.08 26.73 -13.80
N ASP A 560 30.89 27.44 -14.60
CA ASP A 560 31.55 26.94 -15.82
C ASP A 560 30.58 26.32 -16.84
N ALA A 561 29.38 26.92 -16.97
CA ALA A 561 28.32 26.43 -17.85
C ALA A 561 28.79 26.22 -19.30
N ALA A 562 29.64 27.10 -19.84
CA ALA A 562 30.15 26.97 -21.21
C ALA A 562 30.95 25.68 -21.42
N ALA A 563 31.94 25.39 -20.56
CA ALA A 563 32.77 24.19 -20.65
C ALA A 563 31.95 22.90 -20.45
N LYS A 564 30.97 22.95 -19.53
CA LYS A 564 30.06 21.83 -19.27
C LYS A 564 29.08 21.56 -20.42
N LEU A 565 28.57 22.61 -21.08
CA LEU A 565 27.73 22.49 -22.28
C LEU A 565 28.54 22.01 -23.49
N GLU A 566 29.81 22.41 -23.63
CA GLU A 566 30.70 21.95 -24.69
C GLU A 566 31.00 20.44 -24.56
N ALA A 567 31.14 19.92 -23.33
CA ALA A 567 31.26 18.49 -23.09
C ALA A 567 30.02 17.68 -23.56
N LEU A 568 28.82 18.28 -23.55
CA LEU A 568 27.60 17.66 -24.08
C LEU A 568 27.58 17.59 -25.62
N ALA A 569 28.38 18.42 -26.32
CA ALA A 569 28.42 18.46 -27.77
C ALA A 569 28.95 17.16 -28.40
N GLY A 570 29.64 16.31 -27.61
CA GLY A 570 30.04 14.96 -28.02
C GLY A 570 28.86 13.99 -28.24
N HIS A 571 27.64 14.36 -27.85
CA HIS A 571 26.44 13.52 -27.92
C HIS A 571 25.37 14.14 -28.83
N SER A 572 25.63 14.13 -30.14
CA SER A 572 24.78 14.77 -31.16
C SER A 572 23.35 14.23 -31.27
N THR A 573 23.05 13.07 -30.68
CA THR A 573 21.71 12.45 -30.71
C THR A 573 20.77 12.98 -29.63
N ILE A 574 21.30 13.69 -28.62
CA ILE A 574 20.51 14.23 -27.50
C ILE A 574 20.20 15.70 -27.77
N GLY A 575 18.91 16.02 -27.82
CA GLY A 575 18.43 17.39 -27.93
C GLY A 575 18.69 18.17 -26.64
N VAL A 576 19.02 19.45 -26.76
CA VAL A 576 19.29 20.32 -25.61
C VAL A 576 18.38 21.55 -25.70
N ARG A 577 17.80 21.96 -24.56
CA ARG A 577 17.11 23.24 -24.41
C ARG A 577 17.62 23.92 -23.14
N CYS A 578 18.22 25.09 -23.30
CA CYS A 578 18.76 25.89 -22.22
C CYS A 578 17.89 27.12 -21.99
N THR A 579 17.63 27.44 -20.72
CA THR A 579 16.99 28.69 -20.31
C THR A 579 17.98 29.49 -19.48
N PHE A 580 18.32 30.68 -19.96
CA PHE A 580 19.24 31.60 -19.30
C PHE A 580 18.47 32.70 -18.58
N ALA A 581 18.98 33.11 -17.42
CA ALA A 581 18.46 34.24 -16.67
C ALA A 581 18.43 35.52 -17.52
N ALA A 582 17.59 36.47 -17.11
CA ALA A 582 17.69 37.84 -17.59
C ALA A 582 19.10 38.37 -17.32
N GLU A 583 19.63 39.19 -18.24
CA GLU A 583 20.90 39.87 -18.03
C GLU A 583 20.81 40.63 -16.70
N SER A 584 21.59 40.20 -15.71
CA SER A 584 21.81 41.00 -14.51
C SER A 584 22.50 42.26 -15.00
N GLY A 585 21.74 43.35 -15.15
CA GLY A 585 22.29 44.65 -15.51
C GLY A 585 23.38 44.99 -14.50
N GLY A 586 24.63 44.78 -14.88
CA GLY A 586 25.79 45.12 -14.07
C GLY A 586 25.81 46.63 -13.94
N GLY A 587 25.22 47.13 -12.87
CA GLY A 587 25.51 48.46 -12.37
C GLY A 587 26.97 48.46 -11.93
N ALA A 588 27.83 49.06 -12.76
CA ALA A 588 29.14 49.53 -12.35
C ALA A 588 28.99 50.70 -11.36
#